data_AF-A0A519EH24-F1
#
_entry.id   AF-A0A519EH24-F1
#
_cell.length_a   1.000
_cell.length_b   1.000
_cell.length_c   1.000
_cell.angle_alpha   90.00
_cell.angle_beta   90.00
_cell.angle_gamma   90.00
#
_symmetry.space_group_name_H-M   'P 1'
#
loop_
_entity.id
_entity.type
_entity.pdbx_description
1 polymer ?
#
loop_
_entity_poly.entity_id
_entity_poly.type
_entity_poly.pdbx_seq_one_letter_code
_entity_poly.pdbx_strand_id
1 'polypeptide(L)'
;MTVQLNYVRPISRADKLVTIMVMPVPTPEGMSELAAVLDLLRYPAELFGACQPQGLLDAQCVSTSWEEIDRALCELDRRNVTVTYVRHVLHLAAHFARRHGLQRCGTATATLFESKNLMGIEYGLPLAVGREAALEWTSEFWGELAYVDLLRSEFLFSFVSNATA
;
A
#
# COMPACT_ATOMS: atom_id res chain seq x y z
N MET A 1 25.04 -35.28 -13.35
CA MET A 1 25.83 -34.29 -12.59
C MET A 1 25.24 -32.92 -12.86
N THR A 2 24.76 -32.28 -11.79
CA THR A 2 23.99 -31.04 -11.78
C THR A 2 24.94 -29.84 -11.90
N VAL A 3 24.72 -29.00 -12.91
CA VAL A 3 25.46 -27.73 -13.06
C VAL A 3 24.72 -26.67 -12.26
N GLN A 4 25.40 -26.10 -11.26
CA GLN A 4 24.94 -24.99 -10.45
C GLN A 4 24.70 -23.76 -11.34
N LEU A 5 23.44 -23.33 -11.42
CA LEU A 5 23.09 -21.99 -11.87
C LEU A 5 23.43 -21.01 -10.74
N ASN A 6 24.63 -20.43 -10.81
CA ASN A 6 24.94 -19.20 -10.09
C ASN A 6 24.02 -18.11 -10.62
N TYR A 7 22.91 -17.86 -9.92
CA TYR A 7 22.13 -16.65 -10.09
C TYR A 7 23.02 -15.47 -9.69
N VAL A 8 23.71 -14.91 -10.68
CA VAL A 8 24.33 -13.60 -10.58
C VAL A 8 23.18 -12.62 -10.41
N ARG A 9 22.87 -12.27 -9.15
CA ARG A 9 21.96 -11.15 -8.85
C ARG A 9 22.49 -9.94 -9.62
N PRO A 10 21.70 -9.31 -10.50
CA PRO A 10 22.10 -8.02 -11.03
C PRO A 10 22.19 -7.05 -9.86
N ILE A 11 23.41 -6.56 -9.59
CA ILE A 11 23.62 -5.38 -8.78
C ILE A 11 23.07 -4.21 -9.59
N SER A 12 21.85 -3.81 -9.29
CA SER A 12 21.35 -2.45 -9.54
C SER A 12 20.76 -1.94 -8.22
N ARG A 13 21.59 -1.99 -7.17
CA ARG A 13 21.28 -1.51 -5.82
C ARG A 13 21.68 -0.03 -5.74
N ALA A 14 20.84 0.78 -5.09
CA ALA A 14 20.99 2.19 -4.73
C ALA A 14 20.52 3.26 -5.75
N ASP A 15 21.06 3.34 -6.97
CA ASP A 15 20.91 4.60 -7.76
C ASP A 15 19.50 4.90 -8.30
N LYS A 16 18.64 3.89 -8.48
CA LYS A 16 17.26 4.10 -8.98
C LYS A 16 16.23 4.35 -7.87
N LEU A 17 16.54 3.97 -6.63
CA LEU A 17 15.62 4.11 -5.49
C LEU A 17 15.50 5.57 -5.03
N VAL A 18 16.57 6.36 -5.19
CA VAL A 18 16.60 7.79 -4.82
C VAL A 18 15.84 8.67 -5.83
N THR A 19 15.72 8.27 -7.10
CA THR A 19 14.90 9.03 -8.08
C THR A 19 13.39 8.84 -7.86
N ILE A 20 12.99 7.85 -7.05
CA ILE A 20 11.63 7.73 -6.50
C ILE A 20 11.50 8.55 -5.20
N MET A 21 12.39 9.53 -4.98
CA MET A 21 12.00 10.73 -4.26
C MET A 21 10.90 11.43 -5.07
N VAL A 22 9.67 10.96 -4.88
CA VAL A 22 8.48 11.79 -4.78
C VAL A 22 8.40 12.87 -5.86
N MET A 23 8.00 12.47 -7.06
CA MET A 23 7.13 13.37 -7.81
C MET A 23 5.79 13.33 -7.07
N PRO A 24 5.36 14.39 -6.36
CA PRO A 24 4.04 14.42 -5.77
C PRO A 24 3.07 14.19 -6.93
N VAL A 25 2.25 13.14 -6.85
CA VAL A 25 1.13 13.06 -7.79
C VAL A 25 0.32 14.33 -7.57
N PRO A 26 0.12 15.17 -8.60
CA PRO A 26 -0.56 16.43 -8.40
C PRO A 26 -1.92 16.13 -7.79
N THR A 27 -2.19 16.71 -6.62
CA THR A 27 -3.56 16.77 -6.10
C THR A 27 -4.37 17.46 -7.20
N PRO A 28 -5.50 16.89 -7.66
CA PRO A 28 -6.36 17.55 -8.62
C PRO A 28 -6.65 18.98 -8.15
N GLU A 29 -6.64 19.95 -9.06
CA GLU A 29 -6.85 21.35 -8.70
C GLU A 29 -8.14 21.52 -7.89
N GLY A 30 -8.05 22.14 -6.71
CA GLY A 30 -9.17 22.33 -5.80
C GLY A 30 -9.48 21.15 -4.85
N MET A 31 -8.75 20.05 -4.93
CA MET A 31 -8.89 18.91 -4.01
C MET A 31 -7.91 19.02 -2.83
N SER A 32 -8.40 18.80 -1.60
CA SER A 32 -7.54 18.71 -0.42
C SER A 32 -6.72 17.43 -0.46
N GLU A 33 -5.54 17.43 0.17
CA GLU A 33 -4.68 16.22 0.20
C GLU A 33 -5.36 15.05 0.92
N LEU A 34 -6.20 15.34 1.93
CA LEU A 34 -7.07 14.37 2.59
C LEU A 34 -8.07 13.73 1.63
N ALA A 35 -8.76 14.55 0.84
CA ALA A 35 -9.71 14.05 -0.15
C ALA A 35 -9.01 13.18 -1.19
N ALA A 36 -7.81 13.57 -1.64
CA ALA A 36 -7.02 12.78 -2.58
C ALA A 36 -6.60 11.41 -2.00
N VAL A 37 -6.17 11.36 -0.74
CA VAL A 37 -5.83 10.08 -0.10
C VAL A 37 -7.06 9.20 0.11
N LEU A 38 -8.18 9.78 0.54
CA LEU A 38 -9.44 9.05 0.66
C LEU A 38 -9.87 8.45 -0.67
N ASP A 39 -9.73 9.20 -1.75
CA ASP A 39 -10.05 8.75 -3.10
C ASP A 39 -9.16 7.58 -3.52
N LEU A 40 -7.84 7.69 -3.33
CA LEU A 40 -6.89 6.61 -3.61
C LEU A 40 -7.16 5.34 -2.80
N LEU A 41 -7.57 5.47 -1.53
CA LEU A 41 -7.93 4.34 -0.68
C LEU A 41 -9.22 3.65 -1.16
N ARG A 42 -10.20 4.43 -1.62
CA ARG A 42 -11.49 3.95 -2.14
C ARG A 42 -11.37 3.33 -3.53
N TYR A 43 -10.48 3.86 -4.36
CA TYR A 43 -10.29 3.51 -5.76
C TYR A 43 -8.84 3.12 -6.06
N PRO A 44 -8.32 2.03 -5.47
CA PRO A 44 -6.96 1.57 -5.70
C PRO A 44 -6.67 1.20 -7.16
N ALA A 45 -7.68 1.07 -8.03
CA ALA A 45 -7.47 0.83 -9.45
C ALA A 45 -6.60 1.90 -10.12
N GLU A 46 -6.64 3.14 -9.64
CA GLU A 46 -5.81 4.24 -10.16
C GLU A 46 -4.31 3.98 -10.02
N LEU A 47 -3.91 3.25 -8.97
CA LEU A 47 -2.52 2.95 -8.66
C LEU A 47 -2.11 1.52 -9.01
N PHE A 48 -2.99 0.57 -8.74
CA PHE A 48 -2.72 -0.86 -8.77
C PHE A 48 -3.41 -1.58 -9.94
N GLY A 49 -4.17 -0.85 -10.76
CA GLY A 49 -4.94 -1.41 -11.86
C GLY A 49 -6.26 -2.05 -11.42
N ALA A 50 -7.14 -2.29 -12.40
CA ALA A 50 -8.43 -2.93 -12.17
C ALA A 50 -8.26 -4.36 -11.63
N CYS A 51 -9.16 -4.75 -10.71
CA CYS A 51 -9.27 -6.11 -10.22
C CYS A 51 -9.81 -7.05 -11.31
N GLN A 52 -9.36 -8.30 -11.32
CA GLN A 52 -10.02 -9.39 -12.04
C GLN A 52 -10.74 -10.31 -11.03
N PRO A 53 -12.02 -10.68 -11.24
CA PRO A 53 -12.92 -10.29 -12.32
C PRO A 53 -13.62 -8.93 -12.12
N GLN A 54 -14.13 -8.36 -13.23
CA GLN A 54 -14.85 -7.09 -13.26
C GLN A 54 -16.17 -7.18 -12.47
N GLY A 55 -16.49 -6.15 -11.69
CA GLY A 55 -17.74 -6.06 -10.91
C GLY A 55 -17.58 -6.14 -9.39
N LEU A 56 -16.36 -6.35 -8.89
CA LEU A 56 -16.04 -6.23 -7.46
C LEU A 56 -15.89 -4.75 -7.07
N LEU A 57 -16.25 -4.43 -5.83
CA LEU A 57 -15.92 -3.15 -5.23
C LEU A 57 -14.40 -2.95 -5.25
N ASP A 58 -13.98 -1.73 -5.50
CA ASP A 58 -12.57 -1.39 -5.60
C ASP A 58 -11.87 -1.48 -4.24
N ALA A 59 -12.50 -0.90 -3.22
CA ALA A 59 -12.17 -1.11 -1.82
C ALA A 59 -13.42 -1.15 -0.94
N GLN A 60 -13.31 -1.80 0.21
CA GLN A 60 -14.35 -1.87 1.23
C GLN A 60 -13.77 -1.65 2.62
N CYS A 61 -14.60 -1.11 3.52
CA CYS A 61 -14.28 -1.05 4.94
C CYS A 61 -14.68 -2.35 5.62
N VAL A 62 -13.81 -2.90 6.47
CA VAL A 62 -14.10 -4.10 7.28
C VAL A 62 -14.33 -3.65 8.72
N SER A 63 -15.53 -3.94 9.25
CA SER A 63 -15.93 -3.57 10.62
C SER A 63 -15.79 -2.06 10.93
N THR A 64 -15.80 -1.22 9.91
CA THR A 64 -15.71 0.25 9.99
C THR A 64 -16.44 0.88 8.81
N SER A 65 -16.44 2.21 8.70
CA SER A 65 -17.00 2.97 7.59
C SER A 65 -15.98 3.94 6.99
N TRP A 66 -16.21 4.36 5.75
CA TRP A 66 -15.35 5.37 5.11
C TRP A 66 -15.39 6.73 5.82
N GLU A 67 -16.47 7.05 6.54
CA GLU A 67 -16.56 8.25 7.39
C GLU A 67 -15.64 8.17 8.61
N GLU A 68 -15.49 6.97 9.19
CA GLU A 68 -14.56 6.73 10.29
C GLU A 68 -13.11 6.73 9.81
N ILE A 69 -12.83 6.18 8.62
CA ILE A 69 -11.50 6.27 7.98
C ILE A 69 -11.10 7.72 7.73
N ASP A 70 -12.01 8.55 7.22
CA ASP A 70 -11.80 9.99 7.03
C ASP A 70 -11.46 10.69 8.35
N ARG A 71 -12.25 10.44 9.40
CA ARG A 71 -11.98 10.97 10.74
C ARG A 71 -10.62 10.50 11.27
N ALA A 72 -10.27 9.23 11.08
CA ALA A 72 -9.00 8.68 11.51
C ALA A 72 -7.83 9.35 10.79
N LEU A 73 -7.90 9.54 9.46
CA LEU A 73 -6.89 10.27 8.69
C LEU A 73 -6.72 11.70 9.19
N CYS A 74 -7.81 12.41 9.49
CA CYS A 74 -7.76 13.75 10.09
C CYS A 74 -7.03 13.76 11.44
N GLU A 75 -7.24 12.72 12.27
CA GLU A 75 -6.59 12.61 13.58
C GLU A 75 -5.12 12.18 13.48
N LEU A 76 -4.77 11.31 12.53
CA LEU A 76 -3.39 10.92 12.24
C LEU A 76 -2.54 12.11 11.80
N ASP A 77 -3.11 12.99 10.96
CA ASP A 77 -2.44 14.21 10.50
C ASP A 77 -2.06 15.12 11.68
N ARG A 78 -2.95 15.22 12.69
CA ARG A 78 -2.69 15.96 13.94
C ARG A 78 -1.63 15.31 14.83
N ARG A 79 -1.31 14.02 14.64
CA ARG A 79 -0.38 13.22 15.47
C ARG A 79 0.96 12.94 14.78
N ASN A 80 1.34 13.76 13.78
CA ASN A 80 2.58 13.67 12.99
C ASN A 80 2.66 12.51 11.98
N VAL A 81 1.53 11.86 11.66
CA VAL A 81 1.43 10.97 10.50
C VAL A 81 0.63 11.70 9.45
N THR A 82 1.35 12.45 8.60
CA THR A 82 0.70 13.32 7.64
C THR A 82 -0.08 12.52 6.62
N VAL A 83 -1.18 13.07 6.13
CA VAL A 83 -1.90 12.50 4.98
C VAL A 83 -0.94 12.32 3.78
N THR A 84 0.02 13.22 3.63
CA THR A 84 1.11 13.12 2.65
C THR A 84 1.92 11.83 2.80
N TYR A 85 2.20 11.39 4.03
CA TYR A 85 2.88 10.12 4.29
C TYR A 85 2.07 8.93 3.77
N VAL A 86 0.77 8.88 4.08
CA VAL A 86 -0.13 7.81 3.61
C VAL A 86 -0.12 7.74 2.08
N ARG A 87 -0.24 8.90 1.43
CA ARG A 87 -0.14 9.02 -0.03
C ARG A 87 1.17 8.46 -0.57
N HIS A 88 2.31 8.82 0.04
CA HIS A 88 3.61 8.30 -0.37
C HIS A 88 3.70 6.79 -0.24
N VAL A 89 3.23 6.21 0.86
CA VAL A 89 3.22 4.75 1.05
C VAL A 89 2.43 4.07 -0.06
N LEU A 90 1.24 4.59 -0.41
CA LEU A 90 0.43 4.03 -1.49
C LEU A 90 1.14 4.07 -2.85
N HIS A 91 1.80 5.18 -3.18
CA HIS A 91 2.57 5.29 -4.44
C HIS A 91 3.80 4.39 -4.46
N LEU A 92 4.52 4.29 -3.34
CA LEU A 92 5.67 3.39 -3.21
C LEU A 92 5.24 1.93 -3.35
N ALA A 93 4.14 1.54 -2.70
CA ALA A 93 3.56 0.21 -2.84
C ALA A 93 3.15 -0.09 -4.29
N ALA A 94 2.55 0.88 -4.99
CA ALA A 94 2.17 0.72 -6.39
C ALA A 94 3.39 0.62 -7.33
N HIS A 95 4.45 1.37 -7.04
CA HIS A 95 5.71 1.23 -7.76
C HIS A 95 6.35 -0.13 -7.51
N PHE A 96 6.40 -0.56 -6.25
CA PHE A 96 6.90 -1.87 -5.83
C PHE A 96 6.13 -3.00 -6.54
N ALA A 97 4.80 -2.97 -6.49
CA ALA A 97 3.94 -3.95 -7.17
C ALA A 97 4.24 -4.02 -8.67
N ARG A 98 4.31 -2.87 -9.37
CA ARG A 98 4.63 -2.82 -10.81
C ARG A 98 6.02 -3.36 -11.13
N ARG A 99 7.03 -2.99 -10.34
CA ARG A 99 8.41 -3.44 -10.52
C ARG A 99 8.54 -4.96 -10.38
N HIS A 100 7.72 -5.55 -9.51
CA HIS A 100 7.72 -6.99 -9.22
C HIS A 100 6.65 -7.78 -9.98
N GLY A 101 5.89 -7.13 -10.89
CA GLY A 101 4.86 -7.79 -11.69
C GLY A 101 3.66 -8.29 -10.88
N LEU A 102 3.41 -7.71 -9.71
CA LEU A 102 2.32 -8.07 -8.82
C LEU A 102 1.00 -7.48 -9.35
N GLN A 103 -0.05 -8.31 -9.38
CA GLN A 103 -1.36 -7.92 -9.90
C GLN A 103 -2.43 -7.97 -8.83
N ARG A 104 -3.22 -6.90 -8.74
CA ARG A 104 -4.41 -6.85 -7.89
C ARG A 104 -5.46 -7.84 -8.39
N CYS A 105 -6.05 -8.63 -7.49
CA CYS A 105 -7.06 -9.64 -7.85
C CYS A 105 -8.27 -9.69 -6.91
N GLY A 106 -8.46 -8.65 -6.09
CA GLY A 106 -9.63 -8.56 -5.21
C GLY A 106 -9.93 -7.13 -4.76
N THR A 107 -11.01 -7.02 -4.00
CA THR A 107 -11.43 -5.80 -3.28
C THR A 107 -10.42 -5.48 -2.18
N ALA A 108 -9.84 -4.28 -2.22
CA ALA A 108 -8.96 -3.84 -1.14
C ALA A 108 -9.76 -3.66 0.16
N THR A 109 -9.12 -3.87 1.30
CA THR A 109 -9.78 -3.77 2.60
C THR A 109 -9.13 -2.68 3.44
N ALA A 110 -9.95 -1.78 3.97
CA ALA A 110 -9.52 -0.82 4.99
C ALA A 110 -10.14 -1.21 6.34
N THR A 111 -9.32 -1.28 7.37
CA THR A 111 -9.75 -1.59 8.73
C THR A 111 -9.16 -0.55 9.68
N LEU A 112 -9.98 -0.07 10.62
CA LEU A 112 -9.47 0.70 11.76
C LEU A 112 -9.08 -0.26 12.87
N PHE A 113 -7.90 -0.05 13.45
CA PHE A 113 -7.50 -0.72 14.68
C PHE A 113 -7.19 0.31 15.76
N GLU A 114 -7.69 0.03 16.96
CA GLU A 114 -7.40 0.80 18.15
C GLU A 114 -6.73 -0.09 19.19
N SER A 115 -5.55 0.30 19.65
CA SER A 115 -4.81 -0.43 20.69
C SER A 115 -4.10 0.54 21.61
N LYS A 116 -4.42 0.50 22.90
CA LYS A 116 -3.71 1.23 23.98
C LYS A 116 -3.38 2.69 23.62
N ASN A 117 -4.36 3.43 23.13
CA ASN A 117 -4.28 4.85 22.68
C ASN A 117 -3.64 5.09 21.30
N LEU A 118 -3.27 4.04 20.58
CA LEU A 118 -2.88 4.12 19.17
C LEU A 118 -4.11 3.80 18.33
N MET A 119 -4.46 4.73 17.43
CA MET A 119 -5.40 4.48 16.35
C MET A 119 -4.57 4.34 15.08
N GLY A 120 -4.91 3.37 14.25
CA GLY A 120 -4.29 3.22 12.95
C GLY A 120 -5.23 2.64 11.91
N ILE A 121 -4.77 2.71 10.66
CA ILE A 121 -5.46 2.17 9.51
C ILE A 121 -4.62 1.01 8.97
N GLU A 122 -5.22 -0.17 8.86
CA GLU A 122 -4.67 -1.28 8.10
C GLU A 122 -5.32 -1.32 6.72
N TYR A 123 -4.50 -1.28 5.68
CA TYR A 123 -4.91 -1.34 4.28
C TYR A 123 -4.33 -2.59 3.62
N GLY A 124 -5.23 -3.52 3.28
CA GLY A 124 -4.90 -4.77 2.61
C GLY A 124 -5.19 -4.71 1.12
N LEU A 125 -4.18 -5.01 0.29
CA LEU A 125 -4.32 -5.11 -1.16
C LEU A 125 -4.24 -6.58 -1.61
N PRO A 126 -5.34 -7.20 -2.09
CA PRO A 126 -5.32 -8.58 -2.55
C PRO A 126 -4.52 -8.77 -3.84
N LEU A 127 -3.54 -9.66 -3.81
CA LEU A 127 -2.70 -10.04 -4.94
C LEU A 127 -2.98 -11.47 -5.42
N ALA A 128 -2.74 -11.72 -6.71
CA ALA A 128 -2.88 -13.03 -7.35
C ALA A 128 -1.73 -14.00 -6.97
N VAL A 129 -1.45 -14.13 -5.68
CA VAL A 129 -0.38 -14.98 -5.12
C VAL A 129 -0.89 -15.74 -3.89
N GLY A 130 -0.19 -16.81 -3.51
CA GLY A 130 -0.47 -17.55 -2.29
C GLY A 130 -0.23 -16.71 -1.02
N ARG A 131 -0.82 -17.13 0.11
CA ARG A 131 -0.70 -16.44 1.41
C ARG A 131 0.75 -16.23 1.84
N GLU A 132 1.59 -17.25 1.74
CA GLU A 132 3.01 -17.17 2.11
C GLU A 132 3.74 -16.14 1.25
N ALA A 133 3.55 -16.19 -0.08
CA ALA A 133 4.14 -15.21 -1.00
C ALA A 133 3.64 -13.79 -0.72
N ALA A 134 2.36 -13.58 -0.37
CA ALA A 134 1.85 -12.26 -0.01
C ALA A 134 2.52 -11.69 1.24
N LEU A 135 2.77 -12.54 2.26
CA LEU A 135 3.51 -12.16 3.47
C LEU A 135 4.98 -11.84 3.16
N GLU A 136 5.63 -12.64 2.32
CA GLU A 136 6.99 -12.39 1.86
C GLU A 136 7.09 -11.03 1.15
N TRP A 137 6.20 -10.76 0.19
CA TRP A 137 6.17 -9.47 -0.51
C TRP A 137 5.88 -8.29 0.42
N THR A 138 5.01 -8.47 1.41
CA THR A 138 4.77 -7.45 2.44
C THR A 138 6.05 -7.18 3.24
N SER A 139 6.76 -8.23 3.67
CA SER A 139 8.02 -8.09 4.39
C SER A 139 9.11 -7.43 3.55
N GLU A 140 9.22 -7.77 2.26
CA GLU A 140 10.18 -7.14 1.36
C GLU A 140 9.88 -5.65 1.16
N PHE A 141 8.61 -5.30 0.97
CA PHE A 141 8.18 -3.91 0.84
C PHE A 141 8.52 -3.08 2.09
N TRP A 142 8.18 -3.58 3.28
CA TRP A 142 8.53 -2.91 4.53
C TRP A 142 10.04 -2.86 4.77
N GLY A 143 10.78 -3.85 4.30
CA GLY A 143 12.24 -3.83 4.30
C GLY A 143 12.83 -2.70 3.43
N GLU A 144 12.24 -2.44 2.25
CA GLU A 144 12.63 -1.30 1.42
C GLU A 144 12.26 0.04 2.08
N LEU A 145 11.10 0.15 2.75
CA LEU A 145 10.71 1.36 3.48
C LEU A 145 11.58 1.64 4.71
N ALA A 146 11.96 0.59 5.44
CA ALA A 146 12.87 0.70 6.59
C ALA A 146 14.23 1.26 6.19
N TYR A 147 14.70 0.94 4.98
CA TYR A 147 15.96 1.44 4.46
C TYR A 147 15.95 2.97 4.21
N VAL A 148 14.78 3.57 4.08
CA VAL A 148 14.58 5.02 3.85
C VAL A 148 13.94 5.74 5.05
N ASP A 149 13.89 5.10 6.22
CA ASP A 149 13.38 5.65 7.48
C ASP A 149 11.91 6.15 7.42
N LEU A 150 11.09 5.50 6.58
CA LEU A 150 9.68 5.83 6.37
C LEU A 150 8.74 4.91 7.16
N LEU A 151 9.15 4.38 8.31
CA LEU A 151 8.28 3.53 9.12
C LEU A 151 7.43 4.37 10.09
N ARG A 152 6.12 4.45 9.84
CA ARG A 152 5.12 4.91 10.81
C ARG A 152 4.13 3.78 11.08
N SER A 153 3.95 3.44 12.34
CA SER A 153 3.13 2.31 12.82
C SER A 153 1.62 2.54 12.69
N GLU A 154 1.20 3.77 12.43
CA GLU A 154 -0.21 4.18 12.46
C GLU A 154 -0.91 4.01 11.11
N PHE A 155 -0.18 3.82 10.01
CA PHE A 155 -0.73 3.37 8.73
C PHE A 155 0.04 2.15 8.25
N LEU A 156 -0.65 1.02 8.18
CA LEU A 156 -0.10 -0.27 7.80
C LEU A 156 -0.62 -0.66 6.42
N PHE A 157 0.28 -0.83 5.46
CA PHE A 157 -0.03 -1.39 4.17
C PHE A 157 0.45 -2.85 4.09
N SER A 158 -0.42 -3.74 3.61
CA SER A 158 -0.10 -5.17 3.45
C SER A 158 -0.57 -5.67 2.09
N PHE A 159 0.30 -6.41 1.40
CA PHE A 159 -0.14 -7.27 0.33
C PHE A 159 -0.76 -8.54 0.94
N VAL A 160 -2.00 -8.85 0.57
CA VAL A 160 -2.71 -10.02 1.10
C VAL A 160 -3.02 -10.99 -0.03
N SER A 161 -3.11 -12.29 0.29
CA SER A 161 -3.69 -13.24 -0.67
C SER A 161 -5.19 -12.96 -0.77
N ASN A 162 -5.78 -13.15 -1.94
CA ASN A 162 -7.24 -13.15 -2.06
C ASN A 162 -7.82 -14.30 -1.25
N ALA A 163 -8.16 -14.01 0.00
CA ALA A 163 -8.79 -14.96 0.91
C ALA A 163 -10.29 -14.96 0.62
N THR A 164 -10.66 -15.48 -0.55
CA THR A 164 -11.95 -16.13 -0.74
C THR A 164 -11.68 -17.63 -0.73
N ALA A 165 -11.59 -18.17 0.48
CA ALA A 165 -11.94 -19.57 0.74
C ALA A 165 -13.45 -19.64 0.97
#